data_AF-A0AA95L6W2-F1
#
_entry.id   AF-A0AA95L6W2-F1
#
_cell.length_a   1.000
_cell.length_b   1.000
_cell.length_c   1.000
_cell.angle_alpha   90.00
_cell.angle_beta   90.00
_cell.angle_gamma   90.00
#
_symmetry.space_group_name_H-M   'P 1'
#
loop_
_entity.id
_entity.type
_entity.pdbx_description
1 polymer ?
#
loop_
_entity_poly.entity_id
_entity_poly.type
_entity_poly.pdbx_seq_one_letter_code
_entity_poly.pdbx_strand_id
1 'polypeptide(L)' 'MNDQPDGYWEWYRLDGTIKRSGYFEMGEPVGEWITYGSKGNKHKTTNRK' A
#
# COMPACT_ATOMS: atom_id res chain seq x y z
N MET A 1 -12.58 -15.12 14.27
CA MET A 1 -12.01 -14.98 12.92
C MET A 1 -11.86 -13.49 12.70
N ASN A 2 -10.63 -12.98 12.76
CA ASN A 2 -10.39 -11.56 12.52
C ASN A 2 -10.14 -11.41 11.02
N ASP A 3 -11.16 -10.99 10.27
CA ASP A 3 -11.09 -10.60 8.85
C ASP A 3 -10.33 -9.26 8.64
N GLN A 4 -9.34 -9.00 9.50
CA GLN A 4 -8.56 -7.79 9.41
C GLN A 4 -7.41 -8.01 8.42
N PRO A 5 -7.17 -7.07 7.48
CA PRO A 5 -6.02 -7.15 6.62
C PRO A 5 -4.75 -7.10 7.47
N ASP A 6 -3.90 -8.10 7.30
CA ASP A 6 -2.62 -8.25 7.97
C ASP A 6 -1.55 -8.63 6.93
N GLY A 7 -0.36 -8.05 7.04
CA GLY A 7 0.75 -8.26 6.12
C GLY A 7 0.87 -7.18 5.03
N TYR A 8 1.54 -7.51 3.94
CA TYR A 8 1.84 -6.59 2.84
C TYR A 8 0.70 -6.55 1.81
N TRP A 9 0.33 -5.34 1.40
CA TRP A 9 -0.78 -5.09 0.47
C TRP A 9 -0.36 -4.16 -0.66
N GLU A 10 -0.83 -4.48 -1.85
CA GLU A 10 -0.58 -3.74 -3.08
C GLU A 10 -1.88 -3.48 -3.83
N TRP A 11 -2.04 -2.26 -4.30
CA TRP A 11 -3.15 -1.88 -5.16
C TRP A 11 -2.62 -1.59 -6.54
N TYR A 12 -3.20 -2.27 -7.53
CA TYR A 12 -2.91 -2.05 -8.94
C TYR A 12 -4.08 -1.34 -9.61
N ARG A 13 -3.78 -0.56 -10.64
CA ARG A 13 -4.76 0.01 -11.54
C ARG A 13 -5.13 -1.01 -12.62
N LEU A 14 -6.19 -0.73 -13.37
CA LEU A 14 -6.63 -1.55 -14.51
C LEU A 14 -5.56 -1.71 -15.59
N ASP A 15 -4.65 -0.74 -15.71
CA ASP A 15 -3.51 -0.77 -16.63
C ASP A 15 -2.32 -1.60 -16.12
N GLY A 16 -2.43 -2.20 -14.93
CA GLY A 16 -1.37 -2.98 -14.29
C GLY A 16 -0.32 -2.13 -13.55
N THR A 17 -0.42 -0.79 -13.58
CA THR A 17 0.49 0.06 -12.82
C THR A 17 0.15 -0.01 -11.33
N ILE A 18 1.18 -0.15 -10.50
CA ILE A 18 1.00 -0.06 -9.05
C ILE A 18 0.52 1.35 -8.70
N LYS A 19 -0.50 1.42 -7.85
CA LYS A 19 -1.11 2.65 -7.34
C LYS A 19 -0.57 2.95 -5.95
N ARG A 20 -0.50 1.92 -5.10
CA ARG A 20 -0.07 2.05 -3.71
C ARG A 20 0.45 0.71 -3.20
N SER A 21 1.36 0.73 -2.24
CA SER A 21 1.73 -0.43 -1.43
C SER A 21 2.02 -0.04 0.00
N GLY A 22 1.91 -1.01 0.92
CA GLY A 22 2.24 -0.84 2.32
C GLY A 22 1.89 -2.06 3.16
N TYR A 23 2.06 -1.95 4.47
CA TYR A 23 1.74 -3.01 5.42
C TYR A 23 0.50 -2.66 6.22
N PHE A 24 -0.29 -3.68 6.54
CA PHE A 24 -1.31 -3.60 7.56
C PHE A 24 -0.96 -4.56 8.71
N GLU A 25 -1.26 -4.13 9.92
CA GLU A 25 -1.16 -4.95 11.12
C GLU A 25 -2.49 -4.81 11.86
N MET A 26 -3.21 -5.92 12.04
CA MET A 26 -4.54 -5.92 12.68
C MET A 26 -5.53 -4.89 12.07
N GLY A 27 -5.48 -4.71 10.74
CA GLY A 27 -6.35 -3.78 10.02
C GLY A 27 -5.88 -2.33 10.01
N GLU A 28 -4.84 -1.99 10.76
CA GLU A 28 -4.27 -0.65 10.79
C GLU A 28 -3.07 -0.54 9.84
N PRO A 29 -2.98 0.54 9.03
CA PRO A 29 -1.89 0.72 8.07
C PRO A 29 -0.59 1.13 8.79
N VAL A 30 0.39 0.24 8.83
CA VAL A 30 1.69 0.42 9.52
C VAL A 30 2.86 0.48 8.54
N GLY A 31 4.00 0.98 8.98
CA GLY A 31 5.26 0.98 8.24
C GLY A 31 5.31 1.97 7.07
N GLU A 32 6.10 1.66 6.05
CA GLU A 32 6.26 2.51 4.88
C GLU A 32 5.18 2.28 3.82
N TRP A 33 4.48 3.36 3.50
CA TRP A 33 3.44 3.38 2.50
C TRP A 33 3.91 4.15 1.27
N ILE A 34 4.01 3.46 0.14
CA ILE A 34 4.48 4.04 -1.11
C ILE A 34 3.26 4.27 -2.00
N THR A 35 3.06 5.52 -2.44
CA THR A 35 2.09 5.86 -3.48
C THR A 35 2.83 6.09 -4.78
N TYR A 36 2.34 5.43 -5.83
CA TYR A 36 2.94 5.45 -7.15
C TYR A 36 2.10 6.32 -8.07
N GLY A 37 2.77 7.16 -8.87
CA GLY A 37 2.13 8.03 -9.85
C GLY A 37 1.48 7.25 -10.98
N SER A 38 0.83 7.97 -11.90
CA SER A 38 0.17 7.38 -13.09
C SER A 38 1.10 6.58 -14.01
N LYS A 39 2.41 6.82 -13.93
CA LYS A 39 3.43 6.09 -14.71
C LYS A 39 4.13 4.97 -13.92
N GLY A 40 3.65 4.63 -12.72
CA GLY A 40 4.31 3.63 -11.85
C GLY A 40 5.57 4.13 -11.13
N ASN A 41 5.91 5.41 -11.24
CA ASN A 41 7.03 6.01 -10.51
C ASN A 41 6.67 6.24 -9.04
N LYS A 42 7.59 5.96 -8.10
CA LYS A 42 7.42 6.27 -6.68
C LYS A 42 7.21 7.77 -6.52
N HIS A 43 6.02 8.16 -6.09
CA HIS A 43 5.61 9.56 -6.01
C HIS A 43 5.72 10.10 -4.59
N LYS A 44 5.36 9.27 -3.61
CA LYS A 44 5.37 9.65 -2.20
C LYS A 44 5.54 8.42 -1.33
N THR A 45 6.50 8.46 -0.41
CA THR A 45 6.57 7.52 0.72
C THR A 45 6.03 8.19 1.96
N THR A 46 5.14 7.53 2.67
CA THR A 46 4.57 7.98 3.94
C THR A 46 4.89 6.93 4.99
N ASN A 47 5.61 7.30 6.04
CA ASN A 47 5.86 6.39 7.15
C ASN A 47 4.70 6.52 8.14
N ARG A 48 4.02 5.41 8.41
CA ARG A 48 2.96 5.30 9.42
C ARG A 48 3.50 4.50 10.59
N LYS A 49 3.18 4.99 11.79
CA LYS A 49 3.70 4.52 13.07
C LYS A 49 2.59 3.88 13.87
#